data_AF-A0A1G7KZY0-F1
#
_entry.id   AF-A0A1G7KZY0-F1
#
_cell.length_a   1.000
_cell.length_b   1.000
_cell.length_c   1.000
_cell.angle_alpha   90.00
_cell.angle_beta   90.00
_cell.angle_gamma   90.00
#
_symmetry.space_group_name_H-M   'P 1'
#
loop_
_entity.id
_entity.type
_entity.pdbx_description
1 polymer ?
#
loop_
_entity_poly.entity_id
_entity_poly.type
_entity_poly.pdbx_seq_one_letter_code
_entity_poly.pdbx_strand_id
1 'polypeptide(L)'
;MIKKLLPILLALVGLGAGVGGGLMLRPDPEIVAIDPCGDTEAATLPDAEHGGDEEAPPENTAFEYVKLNNQFVIPDLDGGRVTAMVVLSLSLEATTGSREAIYAREPKLRDAFLQVLFDHANTGGFKGAFTDSSTMNALRRALVEVAQKTIGSQINDVLVIDIVRQDIG
;
A
#
# COMPACT_ATOMS: atom_id res chain seq x y z
N MET A 1 -12.47 53.85 17.46
CA MET A 1 -12.58 52.42 17.84
C MET A 1 -13.20 51.52 16.75
N ILE A 2 -13.91 52.06 15.74
CA ILE A 2 -14.48 51.29 14.61
C ILE A 2 -13.45 50.51 13.76
N LYS A 3 -12.20 51.01 13.66
CA LYS A 3 -11.15 50.45 12.78
C LYS A 3 -10.68 49.04 13.17
N LYS A 4 -10.95 48.59 14.41
CA LYS A 4 -10.66 47.23 14.88
C LYS A 4 -11.91 46.32 14.96
N LEU A 5 -13.11 46.91 14.96
CA LEU A 5 -14.37 46.14 14.99
C LEU A 5 -14.68 45.50 13.64
N LEU A 6 -14.44 46.24 12.54
CA LEU A 6 -14.67 45.74 11.19
C LEU A 6 -13.89 44.45 10.87
N PRO A 7 -12.56 44.34 11.11
CA PRO A 7 -11.84 43.11 10.82
C PRO A 7 -12.24 41.93 11.73
N ILE A 8 -12.62 42.18 12.98
CA ILE A 8 -13.08 41.13 13.91
C ILE A 8 -14.44 40.58 13.48
N LEU A 9 -15.36 41.45 13.05
CA LEU A 9 -16.67 41.04 12.58
C LEU A 9 -16.57 40.25 11.27
N LEU A 10 -15.68 40.67 10.36
CA LEU A 10 -15.41 39.94 9.11
C LEU A 10 -14.80 38.56 9.39
N ALA A 11 -13.89 38.46 10.36
CA ALA A 11 -13.33 37.17 10.79
C ALA A 11 -14.39 36.25 11.39
N LEU A 12 -15.28 36.75 12.24
CA LEU A 12 -16.36 35.96 12.83
C LEU A 12 -17.38 35.49 11.79
N VAL A 13 -17.77 36.36 10.87
CA VAL A 13 -18.70 36.00 9.78
C VAL A 13 -18.05 35.01 8.81
N GLY A 14 -16.78 35.21 8.44
CA GLY A 14 -16.05 34.29 7.57
C GLY A 14 -15.87 32.90 8.20
N LEU A 15 -15.54 32.85 9.49
CA LEU A 15 -15.39 31.59 10.21
C LEU A 15 -16.75 30.88 10.38
N GLY A 16 -17.80 31.63 10.73
CA GLY A 16 -19.16 31.09 10.84
C GLY A 16 -19.71 30.58 9.52
N ALA A 17 -19.51 31.33 8.43
CA ALA A 17 -19.92 30.92 7.09
C ALA A 17 -19.11 29.72 6.57
N GLY A 18 -17.81 29.67 6.87
CA GLY A 18 -16.95 28.54 6.48
C GLY A 18 -17.33 27.25 7.19
N VAL A 19 -17.54 27.29 8.51
CA VAL A 19 -17.97 26.12 9.29
C VAL A 19 -19.40 25.71 8.93
N GLY A 20 -20.33 26.66 8.82
CA GLY A 20 -21.71 26.38 8.44
C GLY A 20 -21.83 25.81 7.02
N GLY A 21 -21.09 26.38 6.06
CA GLY A 21 -21.04 25.88 4.68
C GLY A 21 -20.38 24.51 4.60
N GLY A 22 -19.29 24.27 5.34
CA GLY A 22 -18.61 22.98 5.39
C GLY A 22 -19.47 21.85 5.97
N LEU A 23 -20.29 22.14 6.99
CA LEU A 23 -21.24 21.18 7.55
C LEU A 23 -22.45 20.95 6.63
N MET A 24 -22.94 21.99 5.94
CA MET A 24 -24.08 21.88 5.02
C MET A 24 -23.70 21.17 3.71
N LEU A 25 -22.47 21.35 3.22
CA LEU A 25 -21.98 20.77 1.97
C LEU A 25 -21.18 19.48 2.18
N ARG A 26 -21.12 18.95 3.41
CA ARG A 26 -20.43 17.69 3.69
C ARG A 26 -21.15 16.57 2.94
N PRO A 27 -20.51 15.90 1.96
CA PRO A 27 -21.12 14.76 1.30
C PRO A 27 -21.21 13.59 2.29
N ASP A 28 -22.28 12.81 2.21
CA ASP A 28 -22.40 11.58 2.98
C ASP A 28 -21.27 10.60 2.57
N PRO A 29 -20.69 9.85 3.52
CA PRO A 29 -19.65 8.88 3.20
C PRO A 29 -20.21 7.75 2.32
N GLU A 30 -19.79 7.70 1.06
CA GLU A 30 -20.07 6.54 0.19
C GLU A 30 -19.24 5.34 0.66
N ILE A 31 -19.92 4.36 1.26
CA ILE A 31 -19.37 3.02 1.49
C ILE A 31 -19.33 2.30 0.14
N VAL A 32 -18.14 2.16 -0.44
CA VAL A 32 -17.93 1.32 -1.63
C VAL A 32 -17.85 -0.15 -1.18
N ALA A 33 -19.00 -0.83 -1.23
CA ALA A 33 -19.04 -2.29 -1.13
C ALA A 33 -18.64 -2.90 -2.49
N ILE A 34 -17.56 -3.70 -2.50
CA ILE A 34 -17.15 -4.48 -3.67
C ILE A 34 -17.84 -5.84 -3.57
N ASP A 35 -18.93 -6.05 -4.32
CA ASP A 35 -19.58 -7.36 -4.50
C ASP A 35 -19.49 -7.76 -5.99
N PRO A 36 -18.90 -8.92 -6.35
CA PRO A 36 -18.66 -9.28 -7.73
C PRO A 36 -19.89 -10.01 -8.30
N CYS A 37 -20.82 -9.27 -8.91
CA CYS A 37 -21.58 -9.64 -10.14
C CYS A 37 -22.88 -8.79 -10.32
N GLY A 38 -22.89 -7.90 -11.33
CA GLY A 38 -24.07 -7.61 -12.18
C GLY A 38 -25.08 -6.52 -11.77
N ASP A 39 -24.86 -5.30 -12.27
CA ASP A 39 -25.75 -4.15 -12.57
C ASP A 39 -27.20 -4.11 -12.01
N THR A 40 -27.51 -3.21 -11.07
CA THR A 40 -28.25 -1.94 -11.29
C THR A 40 -28.44 -1.15 -9.98
N GLU A 41 -28.11 0.15 -10.06
CA GLU A 41 -28.55 1.33 -9.26
C GLU A 41 -28.54 1.30 -7.70
N ALA A 42 -27.87 2.34 -7.19
CA ALA A 42 -27.60 2.65 -5.79
C ALA A 42 -28.83 2.86 -4.89
N ALA A 43 -28.75 2.34 -3.66
CA ALA A 43 -29.32 2.96 -2.44
C ALA A 43 -28.79 2.28 -1.16
N THR A 44 -27.85 2.96 -0.50
CA THR A 44 -27.81 3.25 0.94
C THR A 44 -28.26 2.18 1.96
N LEU A 45 -27.29 1.66 2.74
CA LEU A 45 -27.49 1.25 4.14
C LEU A 45 -26.86 2.31 5.07
N PRO A 46 -27.47 2.59 6.23
CA PRO A 46 -27.16 3.75 7.05
C PRO A 46 -25.94 3.55 7.95
N ASP A 47 -25.24 4.66 8.17
CA ASP A 47 -24.36 4.91 9.29
C ASP A 47 -25.07 4.60 10.62
N ALA A 48 -24.38 3.86 11.49
CA ALA A 48 -24.60 3.92 12.92
C ALA A 48 -23.26 4.22 13.57
N GLU A 49 -23.05 5.50 13.89
CA GLU A 49 -22.14 5.91 14.95
C GLU A 49 -22.36 5.02 16.16
N HIS A 50 -21.31 4.39 16.69
CA HIS A 50 -21.17 4.17 18.12
C HIS A 50 -19.73 4.47 18.51
N GLY A 51 -19.55 5.61 19.19
CA GLY A 51 -18.53 5.74 20.22
C GLY A 51 -18.83 4.68 21.27
N GLY A 52 -18.03 3.63 21.24
CA GLY A 52 -17.97 2.57 22.22
C GLY A 52 -16.60 1.96 22.06
N ASP A 53 -15.98 1.60 23.17
CA ASP A 53 -14.91 0.63 23.19
C ASP A 53 -15.41 -0.66 22.52
N GLU A 54 -15.37 -0.73 21.18
CA GLU A 54 -15.23 -2.00 20.49
C GLU A 54 -13.79 -2.41 20.74
N GLU A 55 -13.61 -3.00 21.90
CA GLU A 55 -12.66 -4.09 22.09
C GLU A 55 -13.01 -5.11 21.00
N ALA A 56 -12.52 -4.85 19.78
CA ALA A 56 -12.31 -5.87 18.79
C ALA A 56 -11.66 -7.01 19.58
N PRO A 57 -12.22 -8.23 19.54
CA PRO A 57 -11.66 -9.36 20.29
C PRO A 57 -10.16 -9.31 20.00
N PRO A 58 -9.27 -9.39 21.01
CA PRO A 58 -7.86 -9.16 20.77
C PRO A 58 -7.48 -10.13 19.68
N GLU A 59 -7.38 -9.64 18.45
CA GLU A 59 -6.81 -10.42 17.40
C GLU A 59 -5.42 -10.59 17.96
N ASN A 60 -5.11 -11.83 18.34
CA ASN A 60 -3.74 -12.25 18.41
C ASN A 60 -3.24 -12.15 16.96
N THR A 61 -3.04 -10.92 16.48
CA THR A 61 -2.32 -10.61 15.28
C THR A 61 -0.90 -10.94 15.65
N ALA A 62 -0.58 -12.23 15.61
CA ALA A 62 0.79 -12.71 15.73
C ALA A 62 1.68 -12.00 14.68
N PHE A 63 1.05 -11.48 13.63
CA PHE A 63 1.67 -10.75 12.55
C PHE A 63 1.11 -9.34 12.37
N GLU A 64 1.97 -8.42 11.97
CA GLU A 64 1.66 -7.11 11.44
C GLU A 64 2.20 -6.99 10.00
N TYR A 65 1.56 -6.14 9.21
CA TYR A 65 1.98 -5.86 7.85
C TYR A 65 2.79 -4.56 7.77
N VAL A 66 3.98 -4.65 7.17
CA VAL A 66 4.92 -3.54 7.02
C VAL A 66 5.12 -3.25 5.55
N LYS A 67 4.50 -2.16 5.08
CA LYS A 67 4.67 -1.69 3.70
C LYS A 67 6.08 -1.14 3.51
N LEU A 68 6.77 -1.60 2.47
CA LEU A 68 8.08 -1.05 2.11
C LEU A 68 7.92 0.30 1.44
N ASN A 69 8.86 1.21 1.70
CA ASN A 69 8.82 2.54 1.13
C ASN A 69 9.31 2.50 -0.31
N ASN A 70 8.61 3.24 -1.17
CA ASN A 70 8.84 3.33 -2.61
C ASN A 70 8.69 2.00 -3.35
N GLN A 71 8.41 2.11 -4.64
CA GLN A 71 8.33 0.94 -5.51
C GLN A 71 9.73 0.41 -5.88
N PHE A 72 9.78 -0.82 -6.35
CA PHE A 72 10.95 -1.43 -6.97
C PHE A 72 10.80 -1.30 -8.48
N VAL A 73 11.84 -0.81 -9.16
CA VAL A 73 11.84 -0.61 -10.61
C VAL A 73 12.98 -1.44 -11.22
N ILE A 74 12.63 -2.37 -12.10
CA ILE A 74 13.52 -3.40 -12.63
C ILE A 74 13.45 -3.36 -14.17
N PRO A 75 14.59 -3.22 -14.87
CA PRO A 75 14.61 -3.40 -16.31
C PRO A 75 14.64 -4.91 -16.65
N ASP A 76 13.81 -5.32 -17.60
CA ASP A 76 13.90 -6.63 -18.25
C ASP A 76 14.77 -6.49 -19.50
N LEU A 77 15.87 -7.25 -19.55
CA LEU A 77 16.87 -7.16 -20.60
C LEU A 77 16.73 -8.32 -21.60
N ASP A 78 16.87 -8.00 -22.88
CA ASP A 78 17.07 -8.98 -23.94
C ASP A 78 18.22 -8.55 -24.85
N GLY A 79 19.23 -9.42 -24.99
CA GLY A 79 20.45 -9.08 -25.74
C GLY A 79 21.15 -7.79 -25.27
N GLY A 80 21.06 -7.46 -23.98
CA GLY A 80 21.64 -6.24 -23.40
C GLY A 80 20.85 -4.96 -23.63
N ARG A 81 19.66 -5.03 -24.24
CA ARG A 81 18.73 -3.91 -24.39
C ARG A 81 17.55 -4.05 -23.45
N VAL A 82 17.05 -2.93 -22.94
CA VAL A 82 15.81 -2.91 -22.14
C VAL A 82 14.63 -3.16 -23.07
N THR A 83 13.87 -4.23 -22.79
CA THR A 83 12.66 -4.59 -23.54
C THR A 83 11.39 -4.30 -22.77
N ALA A 84 11.46 -4.31 -21.44
CA ALA A 84 10.36 -3.89 -20.58
C ALA A 84 10.87 -3.29 -19.28
N MET A 85 10.01 -2.51 -18.63
CA MET A 85 10.19 -2.03 -17.26
C MET A 85 9.16 -2.70 -16.36
N VAL A 86 9.61 -3.26 -15.25
CA VAL A 86 8.75 -3.86 -14.23
C VAL A 86 8.77 -2.99 -12.99
N VAL A 87 7.59 -2.67 -12.47
CA VAL A 87 7.39 -1.89 -11.25
C VAL A 87 6.64 -2.75 -10.24
N LEU A 88 7.19 -2.92 -9.04
CA LEU A 88 6.57 -3.69 -7.96
C LEU A 88 6.40 -2.88 -6.67
N SER A 89 5.28 -3.10 -5.99
CA SER A 89 5.05 -2.66 -4.61
C SER A 89 5.09 -3.89 -3.70
N LEU A 90 5.91 -3.87 -2.64
CA LEU A 90 6.05 -5.00 -1.71
C LEU A 90 5.64 -4.61 -0.28
N SER A 91 5.09 -5.57 0.45
CA SER A 91 4.89 -5.50 1.91
C SER A 91 5.42 -6.75 2.58
N LEU A 92 5.81 -6.65 3.85
CA LEU A 92 6.23 -7.79 4.66
C LEU A 92 5.12 -8.16 5.63
N GLU A 93 4.86 -9.45 5.79
CA GLU A 93 4.18 -9.99 6.96
C GLU A 93 5.24 -10.32 8.00
N ALA A 94 5.18 -9.68 9.17
CA ALA A 94 6.20 -9.80 10.20
C ALA A 94 5.58 -9.95 11.58
N THR A 95 6.30 -10.51 12.55
CA THR A 95 5.80 -10.59 13.93
C THR A 95 5.48 -9.20 14.48
N THR A 96 4.35 -9.06 15.17
CA THR A 96 3.91 -7.80 15.75
C THR A 96 4.97 -7.13 16.62
N GLY A 97 5.19 -5.83 16.41
CA GLY A 97 6.23 -5.04 17.10
C GLY A 97 7.59 -5.01 16.37
N SER A 98 7.70 -5.65 15.20
CA SER A 98 8.95 -5.68 14.41
C SER A 98 9.09 -4.50 13.44
N ARG A 99 8.04 -3.70 13.21
CA ARG A 99 7.99 -2.60 12.23
C ARG A 99 9.18 -1.65 12.32
N GLU A 100 9.49 -1.14 13.51
CA GLU A 100 10.60 -0.18 13.69
C GLU A 100 11.96 -0.81 13.33
N ALA A 101 12.20 -2.05 13.79
CA ALA A 101 13.43 -2.77 13.50
C ALA A 101 13.59 -3.10 12.00
N ILE A 102 12.47 -3.38 11.31
CA ILE A 102 12.43 -3.58 9.86
C ILE A 102 12.81 -2.29 9.15
N TYR A 103 12.19 -1.16 9.49
CA TYR A 103 12.50 0.13 8.86
C TYR A 103 13.94 0.57 9.10
N ALA A 104 14.50 0.31 10.29
CA ALA A 104 15.91 0.59 10.58
C ALA A 104 16.89 -0.16 9.67
N ARG A 105 16.50 -1.32 9.13
CA ARG A 105 17.30 -2.14 8.20
C ARG A 105 16.74 -2.18 6.79
N GLU A 106 15.71 -1.38 6.50
CA GLU A 106 15.04 -1.34 5.20
C GLU A 106 16.04 -1.10 4.05
N PRO A 107 17.05 -0.21 4.15
CA PRO A 107 17.99 -0.01 3.05
C PRO A 107 18.72 -1.30 2.63
N LYS A 108 19.09 -2.15 3.60
CA LYS A 108 19.75 -3.43 3.34
C LYS A 108 18.78 -4.46 2.77
N LEU A 109 17.54 -4.46 3.26
CA LEU A 109 16.49 -5.33 2.73
C LEU A 109 16.17 -4.98 1.28
N ARG A 110 16.06 -3.69 0.96
CA ARG A 110 15.81 -3.21 -0.40
C ARG A 110 16.92 -3.59 -1.37
N ASP A 111 18.18 -3.45 -0.96
CA ASP A 111 19.34 -3.88 -1.75
C ASP A 111 19.25 -5.38 -2.08
N ALA A 112 18.98 -6.22 -1.07
CA ALA A 112 18.88 -7.65 -1.24
C ALA A 112 17.67 -8.07 -2.10
N PHE A 113 16.53 -7.38 -1.96
CA PHE A 113 15.36 -7.59 -2.82
C PHE A 113 15.64 -7.20 -4.27
N LEU A 114 16.32 -6.08 -4.51
CA LEU A 114 16.70 -5.68 -5.87
C LEU A 114 17.56 -6.75 -6.54
N GLN A 115 18.51 -7.34 -5.82
CA GLN A 115 19.30 -8.46 -6.35
C GLN A 115 18.41 -9.64 -6.79
N VAL A 116 17.50 -10.10 -5.92
CA VAL A 116 16.56 -11.19 -6.25
C VAL A 116 15.71 -10.85 -7.47
N LEU A 117 15.21 -9.61 -7.54
CA LEU A 117 14.34 -9.17 -8.62
C LEU A 117 15.12 -9.05 -9.94
N PHE A 118 16.37 -8.61 -9.92
CA PHE A 118 17.24 -8.62 -11.11
C PHE A 118 17.55 -10.04 -11.57
N ASP A 119 17.86 -10.95 -10.65
CA ASP A 119 18.11 -12.36 -10.98
C ASP A 119 16.85 -13.02 -11.56
N HIS A 120 15.67 -12.69 -11.03
CA HIS A 120 14.39 -13.13 -11.57
C HIS A 120 14.12 -12.59 -12.98
N ALA A 121 14.43 -11.31 -13.24
CA ALA A 121 14.34 -10.72 -14.57
C ALA A 121 15.29 -11.40 -15.57
N ASN A 122 16.55 -11.60 -15.17
CA ASN A 122 17.59 -12.20 -16.01
C ASN A 122 17.30 -13.67 -16.36
N THR A 123 16.58 -14.39 -15.50
CA THR A 123 16.11 -15.77 -15.76
C THR A 123 14.81 -15.81 -16.57
N GLY A 124 14.28 -14.65 -16.98
CA GLY A 124 13.06 -14.54 -17.78
C GLY A 124 11.77 -14.64 -16.96
N GLY A 125 11.83 -14.50 -15.64
CA GLY A 125 10.66 -14.59 -14.75
C GLY A 125 9.62 -13.49 -14.98
N PHE A 126 10.00 -12.40 -15.64
CA PHE A 126 9.07 -11.35 -16.07
C PHE A 126 8.68 -11.42 -17.56
N LYS A 127 9.06 -12.48 -18.28
CA LYS A 127 8.72 -12.67 -19.70
C LYS A 127 7.46 -13.52 -19.84
N GLY A 128 6.68 -13.29 -20.91
CA GLY A 128 5.48 -14.07 -21.21
C GLY A 128 4.41 -13.95 -20.13
N ALA A 129 3.85 -15.09 -19.69
CA ALA A 129 2.84 -15.16 -18.63
C ALA A 129 3.47 -14.98 -17.23
N PHE A 130 4.06 -13.83 -16.99
CA PHE A 130 4.80 -13.52 -15.76
C PHE A 130 3.94 -13.57 -14.49
N THR A 131 2.62 -13.38 -14.62
CA THR A 131 1.66 -13.45 -13.52
C THR A 131 1.21 -14.88 -13.18
N ASP A 132 1.72 -15.90 -13.89
CA ASP A 132 1.41 -17.30 -13.61
C ASP A 132 1.79 -17.67 -12.16
N SER A 133 0.93 -18.46 -11.53
CA SER A 133 1.06 -18.82 -10.12
C SER A 133 2.40 -19.45 -9.77
N SER A 134 2.95 -20.32 -10.65
CA SER A 134 4.27 -20.95 -10.46
C SER A 134 5.40 -19.93 -10.43
N THR A 135 5.37 -18.96 -11.35
CA THR A 135 6.38 -17.91 -11.50
C THR A 135 6.37 -16.98 -10.29
N MET A 136 5.18 -16.52 -9.90
CA MET A 136 5.01 -15.66 -8.73
C MET A 136 5.32 -16.35 -7.42
N ASN A 137 5.05 -17.66 -7.30
CA ASN A 137 5.43 -18.43 -6.12
C ASN A 137 6.94 -18.63 -6.02
N ALA A 138 7.65 -18.81 -7.14
CA ALA A 138 9.11 -18.85 -7.14
C ALA A 138 9.71 -17.51 -6.68
N LEU A 139 9.19 -16.39 -7.19
CA LEU A 139 9.62 -15.05 -6.77
C LEU A 139 9.38 -14.80 -5.28
N ARG A 140 8.16 -15.07 -4.77
CA ARG A 140 7.84 -14.89 -3.35
C ARG A 140 8.76 -15.70 -2.44
N ARG A 141 9.01 -16.97 -2.76
CA ARG A 141 9.93 -17.82 -1.99
C ARG A 141 11.33 -17.22 -1.89
N ALA A 142 11.88 -16.76 -3.02
CA ALA A 142 13.21 -16.16 -3.04
C ALA A 142 13.26 -14.85 -2.23
N LEU A 143 12.21 -14.02 -2.30
CA LEU A 143 12.09 -12.80 -1.50
C LEU A 143 12.01 -13.11 0.00
N VAL A 144 11.22 -14.10 0.41
CA VAL A 144 11.10 -14.52 1.82
C VAL A 144 12.44 -15.02 2.35
N GLU A 145 13.14 -15.88 1.61
CA GLU A 145 14.44 -16.41 2.01
C GLU A 145 15.44 -15.28 2.29
N VAL A 146 15.52 -14.32 1.37
CA VAL A 146 16.41 -13.16 1.50
C VAL A 146 15.97 -12.21 2.61
N ALA A 147 14.66 -12.03 2.81
CA ALA A 147 14.14 -11.21 3.91
C ALA A 147 14.52 -11.81 5.26
N GLN A 148 14.34 -13.12 5.43
CA GLN A 148 14.69 -13.84 6.65
C GLN A 148 16.20 -13.83 6.91
N LYS A 149 17.02 -13.97 5.86
CA LYS A 149 18.48 -13.85 5.96
C LYS A 149 18.96 -12.45 6.35
N THR A 150 18.23 -11.42 5.91
CA THR A 150 18.63 -10.01 6.08
C THR A 150 18.14 -9.40 7.39
N ILE A 151 16.88 -9.68 7.75
CA ILE A 151 16.20 -9.11 8.92
C ILE A 151 16.21 -10.10 10.08
N GLY A 152 15.78 -11.33 9.83
CA GLY A 152 15.69 -12.41 10.82
C GLY A 152 14.39 -13.20 10.70
N SER A 153 14.18 -14.14 11.63
CA SER A 153 13.01 -15.03 11.68
C SER A 153 11.69 -14.34 11.98
N GLN A 154 11.70 -13.03 12.26
CA GLN A 154 10.50 -12.22 12.46
C GLN A 154 9.74 -11.95 11.16
N ILE A 155 10.31 -12.24 9.97
CA ILE A 155 9.59 -12.15 8.69
C ILE A 155 8.93 -13.50 8.39
N ASN A 156 7.60 -13.51 8.27
CA ASN A 156 6.84 -14.70 7.90
C ASN A 156 6.67 -14.80 6.37
N ASP A 157 6.29 -13.69 5.71
CA ASP A 157 6.03 -13.69 4.27
C ASP A 157 6.37 -12.34 3.61
N VAL A 158 6.47 -12.34 2.28
CA VAL A 158 6.61 -11.16 1.42
C VAL A 158 5.45 -11.11 0.44
N LEU A 159 4.65 -10.06 0.57
CA LEU A 159 3.47 -9.82 -0.26
C LEU A 159 3.85 -8.92 -1.43
N VAL A 160 3.51 -9.38 -2.64
CA VAL A 160 3.52 -8.55 -3.85
C VAL A 160 2.17 -7.86 -3.93
N ILE A 161 2.13 -6.58 -3.60
CA ILE A 161 0.89 -5.78 -3.55
C ILE A 161 0.46 -5.38 -4.96
N ASP A 162 1.42 -4.85 -5.73
CA ASP A 162 1.21 -4.46 -7.11
C ASP A 162 2.37 -4.95 -7.96
N ILE A 163 2.07 -5.29 -9.22
CA ILE A 163 3.05 -5.54 -10.26
C ILE A 163 2.56 -4.97 -11.58
N VAL A 164 3.40 -4.14 -12.21
CA VAL A 164 3.14 -3.57 -13.53
C VAL A 164 4.32 -3.88 -14.42
N ARG A 165 4.05 -4.32 -15.65
CA ARG A 165 5.06 -4.52 -16.70
C ARG A 165 4.71 -3.64 -17.88
N GLN A 166 5.65 -2.82 -18.31
CA GLN A 166 5.52 -1.94 -19.46
C GLN A 166 6.55 -2.33 -20.51
N ASP A 167 6.10 -2.83 -21.66
CA ASP A 167 6.97 -3.08 -22.81
C ASP A 167 7.47 -1.75 -23.40
N ILE A 168 8.75 -1.71 -23.74
CA ILE A 168 9.37 -0.61 -24.47
C ILE A 168 9.32 -0.99 -25.95
N GLY A 169 8.51 -0.26 -26.71
CA GLY A 169 8.34 -0.43 -28.16
C GLY A 169 9.52 0.10 -28.99
#